data_AF-A0A377U3A3-F1
#
_entry.id   AF-A0A377U3A3-F1
#
_cell.length_a   1.000
_cell.length_b   1.000
_cell.length_c   1.000
_cell.angle_alpha   90.00
_cell.angle_beta   90.00
_cell.angle_gamma   90.00
#
_symmetry.space_group_name_H-M   'P 1'
#
loop_
_entity.id
_entity.type
_entity.pdbx_description
1 polymer ?
#
loop_
_entity_poly.entity_id
_entity_poly.type
_entity_poly.pdbx_seq_one_letter_code
_entity_poly.pdbx_strand_id
1 'polypeptide(L)'
;MDVVALAQYDINYAVASLGTSTTADHIQLLFRVTNNVICCYDGDRAGRDAAWRALETALPYMTDGRQLRFMFLPDGEDPDTLVRKEGKAAFEARMEQAQPLSTFLFNSLLPQVDLSTPDGRAQLSTLALPLITQVPGETLRIYLRQELGNKLGILDDAQLERLMPKQAENGAPRPAPQLKRTTMRILIGLLVQNPDLAPLVPPLEGLDSRKMPGLSLFSELVKSCLAQPGLTTGQLLEQYRGTKEAATLEKLSMWTI
;
A
#
# COMPACT_ATOMS: atom_id res chain seq x y z
N MET A 1 26.40 15.65 -1.20
CA MET A 1 27.83 15.61 -0.82
C MET A 1 28.08 14.43 0.12
N ASP A 2 27.11 14.13 0.99
CA ASP A 2 27.15 13.10 2.04
C ASP A 2 27.56 11.71 1.56
N VAL A 3 26.95 11.19 0.49
CA VAL A 3 27.28 9.85 -0.04
C VAL A 3 28.76 9.76 -0.44
N VAL A 4 29.29 10.81 -1.08
CA VAL A 4 30.68 10.85 -1.52
C VAL A 4 31.62 10.99 -0.32
N ALA A 5 31.26 11.81 0.65
CA ALA A 5 32.02 11.98 1.89
C ALA A 5 32.10 10.67 2.70
N LEU A 6 30.96 10.00 2.89
CA LEU A 6 30.91 8.70 3.57
C LEU A 6 31.76 7.66 2.83
N ALA A 7 31.71 7.61 1.50
CA ALA A 7 32.55 6.72 0.71
C ALA A 7 34.05 7.02 0.87
N GLN A 8 34.45 8.29 1.02
CA GLN A 8 35.84 8.68 1.29
C GLN A 8 36.34 8.14 2.64
N TYR A 9 35.45 7.87 3.58
CA TYR A 9 35.73 7.25 4.88
C TYR A 9 35.38 5.76 4.92
N ASP A 10 35.39 5.06 3.76
CA ASP A 10 35.09 3.63 3.62
C ASP A 10 33.68 3.19 4.07
N ILE A 11 32.72 4.11 4.05
CA ILE A 11 31.28 3.84 4.28
C ILE A 11 30.60 3.78 2.92
N ASN A 12 30.66 2.60 2.29
CA ASN A 12 30.32 2.40 0.87
C ASN A 12 28.88 1.94 0.61
N TYR A 13 28.00 2.05 1.61
CA TYR A 13 26.59 1.62 1.53
C TYR A 13 25.61 2.79 1.71
N ALA A 14 26.09 4.03 1.64
CA ALA A 14 25.25 5.22 1.71
C ALA A 14 24.58 5.50 0.36
N VAL A 15 23.32 5.93 0.39
CA VAL A 15 22.54 6.39 -0.77
C VAL A 15 21.73 7.62 -0.37
N ALA A 16 21.36 8.44 -1.36
CA ALA A 16 20.56 9.66 -1.14
C ALA A 16 19.44 9.79 -2.16
N SER A 17 18.32 10.38 -1.76
CA SER A 17 17.29 10.84 -2.69
C SER A 17 17.74 12.15 -3.37
N LEU A 18 17.36 12.32 -4.64
CA LEU A 18 17.72 13.50 -5.42
C LEU A 18 16.75 14.66 -5.15
N GLY A 19 16.93 15.35 -4.01
CA GLY A 19 16.22 16.61 -3.71
C GLY A 19 14.74 16.47 -3.39
N THR A 20 14.25 15.25 -3.09
CA THR A 20 12.86 14.98 -2.74
C THR A 20 12.75 14.17 -1.46
N SER A 21 11.60 14.22 -0.81
CA SER A 21 11.25 13.29 0.26
C SER A 21 11.31 11.83 -0.21
N THR A 22 11.54 10.92 0.72
CA THR A 22 11.55 9.48 0.46
C THR A 22 10.18 9.02 -0.04
N THR A 23 10.14 8.41 -1.23
CA THR A 23 8.90 7.93 -1.85
C THR A 23 8.70 6.44 -1.59
N ALA A 24 7.50 5.94 -1.87
CA ALA A 24 7.18 4.52 -1.83
C ALA A 24 8.11 3.69 -2.72
N ASP A 25 8.44 4.19 -3.91
CA ASP A 25 9.34 3.52 -4.85
C ASP A 25 10.76 3.41 -4.29
N HIS A 26 11.24 4.44 -3.58
CA HIS A 26 12.53 4.39 -2.89
C HIS A 26 12.54 3.30 -1.80
N ILE A 27 11.50 3.22 -0.97
CA ILE A 27 11.40 2.20 0.08
C ILE A 27 11.39 0.78 -0.51
N GLN A 28 10.59 0.56 -1.55
CA GLN A 28 10.53 -0.74 -2.23
C GLN A 28 11.86 -1.12 -2.87
N LEU A 29 12.56 -0.15 -3.47
CA LEU A 29 13.89 -0.37 -4.06
C LEU A 29 14.91 -0.74 -2.99
N LEU A 30 14.95 0.00 -1.88
CA LEU A 30 15.85 -0.28 -0.75
C LEU A 30 15.62 -1.70 -0.21
N PHE A 31 14.37 -2.07 0.04
CA PHE A 31 14.02 -3.40 0.55
C PHE A 31 14.17 -4.54 -0.46
N ARG A 32 14.42 -4.24 -1.74
CA ARG A 32 14.84 -5.23 -2.73
C ARG A 32 16.33 -5.56 -2.63
N VAL A 33 17.13 -4.59 -2.16
CA VAL A 33 18.59 -4.70 -2.08
C VAL A 33 19.05 -5.17 -0.69
N THR A 34 18.37 -4.73 0.37
CA THR A 34 18.73 -5.05 1.75
C THR A 34 17.49 -5.25 2.62
N ASN A 35 17.59 -6.09 3.65
CA ASN A 35 16.54 -6.22 4.67
C ASN A 35 16.67 -5.18 5.78
N ASN A 36 17.78 -4.44 5.85
CA ASN A 36 18.08 -3.50 6.92
C ASN A 36 18.39 -2.12 6.35
N VAL A 37 17.51 -1.17 6.62
CA VAL A 37 17.60 0.21 6.15
C VAL A 37 17.70 1.13 7.36
N ILE A 38 18.68 2.05 7.32
CA ILE A 38 18.82 3.13 8.29
C ILE A 38 18.63 4.44 7.56
N CYS A 39 17.59 5.20 7.93
CA CYS A 39 17.39 6.55 7.44
C CYS A 39 18.12 7.54 8.36
N CYS A 40 19.08 8.27 7.82
CA CYS A 40 19.83 9.31 8.52
C CYS A 40 19.20 10.68 8.24
N TYR A 41 18.86 11.42 9.29
CA TYR A 41 18.27 12.75 9.21
C TYR A 41 18.98 13.73 10.14
N ASP A 42 18.91 15.01 9.80
CA ASP A 42 19.42 16.09 10.64
C ASP A 42 18.66 16.13 11.97
N GLY A 43 19.34 16.59 13.03
CA GLY A 43 18.80 16.68 14.39
C GLY A 43 17.70 17.71 14.57
N ASP A 44 17.46 18.55 13.57
CA ASP A 44 16.52 19.66 13.66
C ASP A 44 15.05 19.22 13.49
N ARG A 45 14.15 20.21 13.51
CA ARG A 45 12.72 19.95 13.32
C ARG A 45 12.39 19.47 11.90
N ALA A 46 13.07 19.99 10.89
CA ALA A 46 12.82 19.63 9.50
C ALA A 46 13.22 18.18 9.22
N GLY A 47 14.35 17.73 9.77
CA GLY A 47 14.80 16.35 9.74
C GLY A 47 13.83 15.40 10.43
N ARG A 48 13.30 15.76 11.60
CA ARG A 48 12.24 14.99 12.28
C ARG A 48 10.94 14.91 11.46
N ASP A 49 10.51 16.01 10.84
CA ASP A 49 9.32 16.02 10.00
C ASP A 49 9.53 15.20 8.70
N ALA A 50 10.75 15.17 8.17
CA ALA A 50 11.10 14.33 7.02
C ALA A 50 11.14 12.84 7.41
N ALA A 51 11.70 12.52 8.58
CA ALA A 51 11.70 11.17 9.13
C ALA A 51 10.28 10.63 9.36
N TRP A 52 9.37 11.47 9.87
CA TRP A 52 7.97 11.09 10.04
C TRP A 52 7.30 10.73 8.71
N ARG A 53 7.47 11.56 7.67
CA ARG A 53 6.95 11.28 6.32
C ARG A 53 7.52 9.99 5.74
N ALA A 54 8.81 9.72 5.97
CA ALA A 54 9.43 8.48 5.53
C ALA A 54 8.90 7.26 6.29
N LEU A 55 8.62 7.39 7.59
CA LEU A 55 7.95 6.37 8.37
C LEU A 55 6.57 6.06 7.78
N GLU A 56 5.71 7.07 7.60
CA GLU A 56 4.36 6.91 7.03
C GLU A 56 4.41 6.22 5.66
N THR A 57 5.35 6.62 4.81
CA THR A 57 5.55 6.04 3.48
C THR A 57 6.05 4.59 3.55
N ALA A 58 6.81 4.23 4.58
CA ALA A 58 7.41 2.91 4.71
C ALA A 58 6.50 1.87 5.33
N LEU A 59 5.56 2.26 6.22
CA LEU A 59 4.67 1.33 6.94
C LEU A 59 4.01 0.26 6.04
N PRO A 60 3.43 0.60 4.87
CA PRO A 60 2.80 -0.39 3.99
C PRO A 60 3.76 -1.45 3.40
N TYR A 61 5.06 -1.22 3.50
CA TYR A 61 6.10 -2.10 2.95
C TYR A 61 6.86 -2.87 4.03
N MET A 62 6.50 -2.72 5.30
CA MET A 62 7.15 -3.41 6.42
C MET A 62 6.62 -4.84 6.58
N THR A 63 7.06 -5.75 5.71
CA THR A 63 6.84 -7.20 5.84
C THR A 63 7.78 -7.81 6.88
N ASP A 64 7.48 -9.02 7.34
CA ASP A 64 8.37 -9.74 8.25
C ASP A 64 9.77 -9.91 7.65
N GLY A 65 10.79 -9.82 8.51
CA GLY A 65 12.20 -9.86 8.13
C GLY A 65 12.80 -8.53 7.65
N ARG A 66 11.99 -7.48 7.43
CA ARG A 66 12.48 -6.13 7.11
C ARG A 66 12.65 -5.29 8.37
N GLN A 67 13.75 -4.54 8.41
CA GLN A 67 14.10 -3.64 9.49
C GLN A 67 14.31 -2.23 8.96
N LEU A 68 13.61 -1.27 9.57
CA LEU A 68 13.80 0.16 9.34
C LEU A 68 14.20 0.82 10.65
N ARG A 69 15.25 1.64 10.62
CA ARG A 69 15.76 2.41 11.76
C ARG A 69 15.96 3.87 11.36
N PHE A 70 15.90 4.75 12.35
CA PHE A 70 16.05 6.19 12.19
C PHE A 70 17.24 6.68 13.01
N MET A 71 18.19 7.32 12.36
CA MET A 71 19.38 7.90 12.96
C MET A 71 19.27 9.42 12.85
N PHE A 72 19.26 10.10 13.99
CA PHE A 72 19.25 11.56 14.05
C PHE A 72 20.65 12.06 14.40
N LEU A 73 21.15 13.00 13.61
CA LEU A 73 22.43 13.64 13.85
C LEU A 73 22.32 14.74 14.92
N PRO A 74 23.44 15.16 15.54
CA PRO A 74 23.45 16.36 16.38
C PRO A 74 22.99 17.60 15.60
N ASP A 75 22.44 18.59 16.30
CA ASP A 75 22.00 19.84 15.68
C ASP A 75 23.16 20.56 14.98
N GLY A 76 22.97 20.90 13.71
CA GLY A 76 23.97 21.59 12.89
C GLY A 76 25.06 20.68 12.30
N GLU A 77 24.94 19.36 12.44
CA GLU A 77 25.80 18.39 11.76
C GLU A 77 25.05 17.71 10.60
N ASP A 78 25.79 17.45 9.52
CA ASP A 78 25.38 16.57 8.44
C ASP A 78 26.29 15.32 8.40
N PRO A 79 25.99 14.28 7.60
CA PRO A 79 26.84 13.10 7.55
C PRO A 79 28.28 13.41 7.10
N ASP A 80 28.49 14.43 6.25
CA ASP A 80 29.81 14.85 5.78
C ASP A 80 30.65 15.46 6.92
N THR A 81 30.13 16.45 7.63
CA THR A 81 30.83 17.10 8.74
C THR A 81 31.06 16.14 9.90
N LEU A 82 30.08 15.28 10.19
CA LEU A 82 30.16 14.36 11.32
C LEU A 82 31.18 13.25 11.09
N VAL A 83 31.19 12.63 9.90
CA VAL A 83 32.17 11.58 9.59
C VAL A 83 33.60 12.14 9.53
N ARG A 84 33.76 13.39 9.10
CA ARG A 84 35.07 14.08 9.12
C ARG A 84 35.59 14.32 10.54
N LYS A 85 34.70 14.61 11.49
CA LYS A 85 35.03 14.88 12.90
C LYS A 85 35.31 13.61 13.69
N GLU A 86 34.42 12.62 13.58
CA GLU A 86 34.42 11.43 14.44
C GLU A 86 35.08 10.20 13.79
N GLY A 87 35.20 10.20 12.45
CA GLY A 87 35.70 9.07 11.68
C GLY A 87 34.69 7.92 11.54
N LYS A 88 35.07 6.91 10.74
CA LYS A 88 34.21 5.77 10.39
C LYS A 88 33.66 5.01 11.61
N ALA A 89 34.56 4.59 12.51
CA ALA A 89 34.18 3.69 13.61
C ALA A 89 33.15 4.33 14.56
N ALA A 90 33.29 5.62 14.85
CA ALA A 90 32.35 6.34 15.69
C ALA A 90 31.01 6.58 14.96
N PHE A 91 31.06 6.87 13.66
CA PHE A 91 29.85 7.00 12.84
C PHE A 91 29.06 5.69 12.78
N GLU A 92 29.73 4.55 12.57
CA GLU A 92 29.10 3.21 12.58
C GLU A 92 28.55 2.85 13.97
N ALA A 93 29.28 3.19 15.05
CA ALA A 93 28.76 3.01 16.41
C ALA A 93 27.49 3.84 16.66
N ARG A 94 27.35 5.01 16.04
CA ARG A 94 26.12 5.81 16.09
C ARG A 94 25.00 5.18 15.26
N MET A 95 25.31 4.56 14.12
CA MET A 95 24.34 3.80 13.34
C MET A 95 23.78 2.59 14.10
N GLU A 96 24.59 1.92 14.93
CA GLU A 96 24.14 0.84 15.82
C GLU A 96 23.08 1.34 16.82
N GLN A 97 23.20 2.59 17.28
CA GLN A 97 22.25 3.24 18.19
C GLN A 97 21.03 3.85 17.48
N ALA A 98 20.88 3.64 16.17
CA ALA A 98 19.74 4.15 15.42
C ALA A 98 18.42 3.59 15.98
N GLN A 99 17.45 4.48 16.15
CA GLN A 99 16.18 4.17 16.78
C GLN A 99 15.38 3.19 15.91
N PRO A 100 14.88 2.08 16.48
CA PRO A 100 13.92 1.21 15.79
C PRO A 100 12.67 1.98 15.37
N LEU A 101 12.02 1.53 14.28
CA LEU A 101 10.75 2.09 13.79
C LEU A 101 9.71 2.23 14.91
N SER A 102 9.55 1.21 15.76
CA SER A 102 8.60 1.22 16.87
C SER A 102 8.90 2.34 17.88
N THR A 103 10.15 2.46 18.31
CA THR A 103 10.60 3.49 19.24
C THR A 103 10.38 4.87 18.65
N PHE A 104 10.75 5.08 17.38
CA PHE A 104 10.54 6.35 16.71
C PHE A 104 9.05 6.69 16.60
N LEU A 105 8.21 5.75 16.18
CA LEU A 105 6.76 5.92 16.07
C LEU A 105 6.15 6.43 17.39
N PHE A 106 6.42 5.75 18.51
CA PHE A 106 5.84 6.15 19.80
C PHE A 106 6.46 7.44 20.34
N ASN A 107 7.77 7.66 20.17
CA ASN A 107 8.41 8.91 20.59
C ASN A 107 7.85 10.13 19.85
N SER A 108 7.36 9.96 18.61
CA SER A 108 6.70 11.02 17.86
C SER A 108 5.24 11.25 18.27
N LEU A 109 4.53 10.21 18.72
CA LEU A 109 3.11 10.31 19.10
C LEU A 109 2.90 10.74 20.55
N LEU A 110 3.75 10.28 21.48
CA LEU A 110 3.61 10.52 22.92
C LEU A 110 3.56 12.01 23.32
N PRO A 111 4.37 12.91 22.73
CA PRO A 111 4.31 14.34 23.06
C PRO A 111 2.98 15.03 22.67
N GLN A 112 2.16 14.39 21.83
CA GLN A 112 0.91 14.96 21.32
C GLN A 112 -0.30 14.63 22.21
N VAL A 113 -0.12 13.84 23.28
CA VAL A 113 -1.20 13.27 24.09
C VAL A 113 -0.87 13.33 25.58
N ASP A 114 -1.90 13.46 26.42
CA ASP A 114 -1.77 13.38 27.87
C ASP A 114 -2.27 12.01 28.39
N LEU A 115 -1.32 11.11 28.67
CA LEU A 115 -1.62 9.75 29.15
C LEU A 115 -2.21 9.68 30.57
N SER A 116 -2.20 10.79 31.32
CA SER A 116 -2.85 10.85 32.63
C SER A 116 -4.38 10.88 32.51
N THR A 117 -4.91 11.29 31.36
CA THR A 117 -6.34 11.40 31.10
C THR A 117 -6.87 10.25 30.24
N PRO A 118 -8.12 9.79 30.46
CA PRO A 118 -8.77 8.83 29.56
C PRO A 118 -8.84 9.32 28.11
N ASP A 119 -9.09 10.62 27.91
CA ASP A 119 -9.19 11.22 26.58
C ASP A 119 -7.85 11.22 25.84
N GLY A 120 -6.73 11.53 26.51
CA GLY A 120 -5.41 11.45 25.89
C GLY A 120 -4.99 10.03 25.56
N ARG A 121 -5.40 9.03 26.37
CA ARG A 121 -5.23 7.60 26.00
C ARG A 121 -6.05 7.21 24.76
N ALA A 122 -7.29 7.70 24.66
CA ALA A 122 -8.11 7.50 23.48
C ALA A 122 -7.50 8.19 22.24
N GLN A 123 -6.93 9.39 22.41
CA GLN A 123 -6.24 10.12 21.35
C GLN A 123 -5.00 9.37 20.87
N LEU A 124 -4.18 8.81 21.76
CA LEU A 124 -3.02 7.99 21.37
C LEU A 124 -3.45 6.80 20.50
N SER A 125 -4.51 6.11 20.92
CA SER A 125 -5.08 4.98 20.17
C SER A 125 -5.55 5.42 18.78
N THR A 126 -6.22 6.57 18.71
CA THR A 126 -6.72 7.16 17.45
C THR A 126 -5.59 7.50 16.48
N LEU A 127 -4.45 7.95 16.97
CA LEU A 127 -3.26 8.26 16.15
C LEU A 127 -2.48 7.01 15.76
N ALA A 128 -2.29 6.06 16.68
CA ALA A 128 -1.42 4.91 16.48
C ALA A 128 -2.08 3.80 15.66
N LEU A 129 -3.36 3.47 15.92
CA LEU A 129 -4.03 2.33 15.28
C LEU A 129 -4.07 2.41 13.74
N PRO A 130 -4.36 3.56 13.11
CA PRO A 130 -4.32 3.68 11.65
C PRO A 130 -2.93 3.44 11.05
N LEU A 131 -1.86 3.79 11.77
CA LEU A 131 -0.48 3.56 11.34
C LEU A 131 -0.11 2.08 11.48
N ILE A 132 -0.43 1.46 12.63
CA ILE A 132 -0.16 0.05 12.90
C ILE A 132 -0.89 -0.86 11.91
N THR A 133 -2.12 -0.50 11.53
CA THR A 133 -2.94 -1.28 10.58
C THR A 133 -2.33 -1.35 9.18
N GLN A 134 -1.51 -0.37 8.78
CA GLN A 134 -0.84 -0.35 7.48
C GLN A 134 0.29 -1.37 7.39
N VAL A 135 0.88 -1.80 8.51
CA VAL A 135 2.04 -2.69 8.54
C VAL A 135 1.66 -4.10 8.10
N PRO A 136 2.15 -4.65 6.98
CA PRO A 136 1.76 -5.98 6.51
C PRO A 136 2.42 -7.13 7.28
N GLY A 137 3.59 -6.93 7.89
CA GLY A 137 4.29 -7.96 8.67
C GLY A 137 3.57 -8.28 9.98
N GLU A 138 3.29 -9.56 10.20
CA GLU A 138 2.49 -10.02 11.34
C GLU A 138 3.22 -9.80 12.66
N THR A 139 4.52 -10.13 12.70
CA THR A 139 5.35 -10.02 13.90
C THR A 139 5.46 -8.57 14.35
N LEU A 140 5.78 -7.67 13.41
CA LEU A 140 5.92 -6.24 13.70
C LEU A 140 4.58 -5.63 14.12
N ARG A 141 3.48 -6.00 13.45
CA ARG A 141 2.14 -5.52 13.80
C ARG A 141 1.75 -5.94 15.22
N ILE A 142 1.96 -7.20 15.58
CA ILE A 142 1.68 -7.70 16.95
C ILE A 142 2.53 -6.92 17.96
N TYR A 143 3.82 -6.77 17.70
CA TYR A 143 4.72 -6.04 18.60
C TYR A 143 4.28 -4.58 18.81
N LEU A 144 3.91 -3.86 17.74
CA LEU A 144 3.44 -2.48 17.84
C LEU A 144 2.13 -2.36 18.65
N ARG A 145 1.23 -3.34 18.53
CA ARG A 145 0.00 -3.37 19.32
C ARG A 145 0.26 -3.62 20.79
N GLN A 146 1.16 -4.55 21.09
CA GLN A 146 1.57 -4.82 22.48
C GLN A 146 2.22 -3.59 23.10
N GLU A 147 3.11 -2.90 22.37
CA GLU A 147 3.68 -1.63 22.83
C GLU A 147 2.61 -0.56 23.05
N LEU A 148 1.62 -0.45 22.15
CA LEU A 148 0.49 0.46 22.35
C LEU A 148 -0.30 0.10 23.62
N GLY A 149 -0.62 -1.18 23.84
CA GLY A 149 -1.30 -1.66 25.05
C GLY A 149 -0.53 -1.33 26.33
N ASN A 150 0.78 -1.59 26.32
CA ASN A 150 1.68 -1.26 27.43
C ASN A 150 1.64 0.25 27.76
N LYS A 151 1.64 1.12 26.73
CA LYS A 151 1.58 2.58 26.92
C LYS A 151 0.22 3.07 27.41
N LEU A 152 -0.87 2.39 27.05
CA LEU A 152 -2.24 2.72 27.49
C LEU A 152 -2.58 2.14 28.87
N GLY A 153 -1.78 1.21 29.38
CA GLY A 153 -2.08 0.41 30.57
C GLY A 153 -3.18 -0.64 30.32
N ILE A 154 -3.36 -1.05 29.06
CA ILE A 154 -4.32 -2.08 28.65
C ILE A 154 -3.52 -3.37 28.42
N LEU A 155 -3.72 -4.35 29.29
CA LEU A 155 -2.99 -5.63 29.25
C LEU A 155 -3.55 -6.64 28.24
N ASP A 156 -4.74 -6.37 27.68
CA ASP A 156 -5.44 -7.29 26.80
C ASP A 156 -5.51 -6.77 25.35
N ASP A 157 -4.83 -7.46 24.44
CA ASP A 157 -4.82 -7.19 22.99
C ASP A 157 -6.23 -7.30 22.38
N ALA A 158 -7.12 -8.09 22.99
CA ALA A 158 -8.52 -8.22 22.59
C ALA A 158 -9.37 -6.99 22.96
N GLN A 159 -8.95 -6.19 23.94
CA GLN A 159 -9.58 -4.90 24.25
C GLN A 159 -9.14 -3.82 23.26
N LEU A 160 -7.89 -3.87 22.78
CA LEU A 160 -7.42 -3.02 21.69
C LEU A 160 -8.18 -3.28 20.38
N GLU A 161 -8.46 -4.54 20.02
CA GLU A 161 -9.36 -4.87 18.89
C GLU A 161 -10.75 -4.24 19.02
N ARG A 162 -11.25 -4.04 20.24
CA ARG A 162 -12.57 -3.41 20.47
C ARG A 162 -12.51 -1.88 20.38
N LEU A 163 -11.34 -1.29 20.63
CA LEU A 163 -11.05 0.15 20.51
C LEU A 163 -10.64 0.55 19.10
N MET A 164 -10.12 -0.39 18.31
CA MET A 164 -10.19 -0.24 16.87
C MET A 164 -11.65 0.06 16.57
N PRO A 165 -11.95 1.11 15.77
CA PRO A 165 -13.23 1.11 15.12
C PRO A 165 -13.27 -0.24 14.42
N LYS A 166 -14.07 -1.18 14.96
CA LYS A 166 -14.76 -2.14 14.11
C LYS A 166 -15.16 -1.25 12.97
N GLN A 167 -14.61 -1.49 11.78
CA GLN A 167 -15.20 -0.90 10.61
C GLN A 167 -16.67 -1.25 10.78
N ALA A 168 -17.46 -0.27 11.22
CA ALA A 168 -18.86 -0.33 11.02
C ALA A 168 -18.89 -0.61 9.53
N GLU A 169 -19.46 -1.74 9.15
CA GLU A 169 -19.69 -2.10 7.77
C GLU A 169 -20.65 -1.09 7.08
N ASN A 170 -20.69 0.15 7.55
CA ASN A 170 -21.41 1.29 7.07
C ASN A 170 -20.40 2.25 6.44
N GLY A 171 -20.19 2.09 5.14
CA GLY A 171 -20.04 3.26 4.27
C GLY A 171 -18.69 3.54 3.63
N ALA A 172 -17.69 2.67 3.72
CA ALA A 172 -16.72 2.65 2.62
C ALA A 172 -17.47 2.11 1.39
N PRO A 173 -17.44 2.77 0.21
CA PRO A 173 -17.94 2.14 -0.99
C PRO A 173 -17.11 0.87 -1.15
N ARG A 174 -17.71 -0.30 -0.88
CA ARG A 174 -17.11 -1.59 -1.20
C ARG A 174 -16.51 -1.41 -2.58
N PRO A 175 -15.19 -1.62 -2.80
CA PRO A 175 -14.67 -1.59 -4.16
C PRO A 175 -15.57 -2.52 -4.95
N ALA A 176 -16.30 -1.94 -5.92
CA ALA A 176 -17.31 -2.68 -6.65
C ALA A 176 -16.64 -3.97 -7.11
N PRO A 177 -17.24 -5.16 -6.88
CA PRO A 177 -16.57 -6.43 -7.06
C PRO A 177 -15.86 -6.41 -8.41
N GLN A 178 -14.52 -6.35 -8.38
CA GLN A 178 -13.73 -6.23 -9.59
C GLN A 178 -13.98 -7.53 -10.36
N LEU A 179 -14.57 -7.39 -11.54
CA LEU A 179 -14.85 -8.53 -12.41
C LEU A 179 -13.51 -9.21 -12.71
N LYS A 180 -13.30 -10.42 -12.17
CA LYS A 180 -12.12 -11.24 -12.48
C LYS A 180 -11.99 -11.38 -14.01
N ARG A 181 -10.81 -11.12 -14.57
CA ARG A 181 -10.49 -11.28 -16.00
C ARG A 181 -10.41 -12.77 -16.36
N THR A 182 -11.57 -13.38 -16.62
CA THR A 182 -11.66 -14.75 -17.16
C THR A 182 -11.71 -14.71 -18.68
N THR A 183 -11.31 -15.79 -19.35
CA THR A 183 -11.35 -15.91 -20.82
C THR A 183 -12.74 -15.57 -21.38
N MET A 184 -13.81 -16.07 -20.74
CA MET A 184 -15.19 -15.80 -21.17
C MET A 184 -15.57 -14.32 -21.05
N ARG A 185 -15.12 -13.62 -20.01
CA ARG A 185 -15.39 -12.18 -19.84
C ARG A 185 -14.58 -11.31 -20.80
N ILE A 186 -13.38 -11.74 -21.15
CA ILE A 186 -12.58 -11.10 -22.19
C ILE A 186 -13.29 -11.26 -23.54
N LEU A 187 -13.76 -12.46 -23.88
CA LEU A 187 -14.52 -12.71 -25.11
C LEU A 187 -15.80 -11.87 -25.18
N ILE A 188 -16.57 -11.81 -24.09
CA ILE A 188 -17.76 -10.95 -24.00
C ILE A 188 -17.39 -9.48 -24.14
N GLY A 189 -16.33 -9.01 -23.46
CA GLY A 189 -15.88 -7.62 -23.56
C GLY A 189 -15.44 -7.24 -24.98
N LEU A 190 -14.66 -8.10 -25.65
CA LEU A 190 -14.23 -7.92 -27.04
C LEU A 190 -15.43 -7.80 -27.98
N LEU A 191 -16.42 -8.68 -27.82
CA LEU A 191 -17.62 -8.68 -28.65
C LEU A 191 -18.50 -7.45 -28.41
N VAL A 192 -18.62 -6.99 -27.16
CA VAL A 192 -19.39 -5.78 -26.83
C VAL A 192 -18.71 -4.53 -27.37
N GLN A 193 -17.38 -4.44 -27.29
CA GLN A 193 -16.60 -3.32 -27.83
C GLN A 193 -16.54 -3.33 -29.36
N ASN A 194 -16.64 -4.51 -29.98
CA ASN A 194 -16.55 -4.68 -31.43
C ASN A 194 -17.60 -5.70 -31.92
N PRO A 195 -18.88 -5.29 -32.05
CA PRO A 195 -19.96 -6.20 -32.47
C PRO A 195 -19.74 -6.84 -33.85
N ASP A 196 -18.97 -6.18 -34.72
CA ASP A 196 -18.59 -6.68 -36.06
C ASP A 196 -17.72 -7.94 -36.02
N LEU A 197 -17.21 -8.35 -34.85
CA LEU A 197 -16.49 -9.61 -34.68
C LEU A 197 -17.42 -10.83 -34.61
N ALA A 198 -18.74 -10.64 -34.46
CA ALA A 198 -19.70 -11.74 -34.35
C ALA A 198 -19.63 -12.79 -35.50
N PRO A 199 -19.42 -12.41 -36.78
CA PRO A 199 -19.27 -13.37 -37.88
C PRO A 199 -18.01 -14.24 -37.80
N LEU A 200 -17.00 -13.85 -37.02
CA LEU A 200 -15.77 -14.63 -36.83
C LEU A 200 -15.92 -15.72 -35.76
N VAL A 201 -17.02 -15.73 -35.01
CA VAL A 201 -17.26 -16.71 -33.96
C VAL A 201 -17.65 -18.04 -34.60
N PRO A 202 -16.89 -19.13 -34.37
CA PRO A 202 -17.24 -20.44 -34.90
C PRO A 202 -18.55 -20.96 -34.28
N PRO A 203 -19.23 -21.91 -34.92
CA PRO A 203 -20.42 -22.54 -34.36
C PRO A 203 -20.14 -23.05 -32.94
N LEU A 204 -20.93 -22.58 -31.97
CA LEU A 204 -20.79 -22.92 -30.55
C LEU A 204 -21.49 -24.25 -30.20
N GLU A 205 -21.91 -25.02 -31.22
CA GLU A 205 -22.59 -26.31 -31.09
C GLU A 205 -21.64 -27.34 -30.45
N GLY A 206 -22.07 -27.97 -29.35
CA GLY A 206 -21.28 -28.96 -28.61
C GLY A 206 -20.60 -28.42 -27.34
N LEU A 207 -20.69 -27.12 -27.05
CA LEU A 207 -20.18 -26.54 -25.80
C LEU A 207 -21.23 -26.63 -24.68
N ASP A 208 -20.84 -27.19 -23.53
CA ASP A 208 -21.73 -27.33 -22.35
C ASP A 208 -21.74 -26.04 -21.51
N SER A 209 -22.86 -25.33 -21.54
CA SER A 209 -23.07 -24.09 -20.78
C SER A 209 -23.03 -24.30 -19.26
N ARG A 210 -23.22 -25.53 -18.75
CA ARG A 210 -23.12 -25.83 -17.32
C ARG A 210 -21.66 -25.85 -16.83
N LYS A 211 -20.71 -26.12 -17.72
CA LYS A 211 -19.27 -26.17 -17.41
C LYS A 211 -18.57 -24.83 -17.63
N MET A 212 -19.17 -23.92 -18.40
CA MET A 212 -18.59 -22.63 -18.77
C MET A 212 -19.50 -21.47 -18.38
N PRO A 213 -19.32 -20.91 -17.16
CA PRO A 213 -20.06 -19.72 -16.73
C PRO A 213 -19.88 -18.55 -17.72
N GLY A 214 -20.99 -18.01 -18.22
CA GLY A 214 -21.02 -16.90 -19.17
C GLY A 214 -21.15 -17.29 -20.65
N LEU A 215 -21.06 -18.59 -20.98
CA LEU A 215 -21.24 -19.05 -22.37
C LEU A 215 -22.65 -18.75 -22.91
N SER A 216 -23.69 -18.83 -22.07
CA SER A 216 -25.06 -18.52 -22.47
C SER A 216 -25.20 -17.07 -22.91
N LEU A 217 -24.67 -16.13 -22.12
CA LEU A 217 -24.66 -14.70 -22.42
C LEU A 217 -23.84 -14.39 -23.68
N PHE A 218 -22.65 -14.99 -23.81
CA PHE A 218 -21.83 -14.84 -25.01
C PHE A 218 -22.58 -15.31 -26.27
N SER A 219 -23.22 -16.48 -26.21
CA SER A 219 -23.97 -17.03 -27.34
C SER A 219 -25.16 -16.15 -27.73
N GLU A 220 -25.82 -15.55 -26.75
CA GLU A 220 -26.92 -14.61 -26.98
C GLU A 220 -26.43 -13.33 -27.66
N LEU A 221 -25.33 -12.75 -27.18
CA LEU A 221 -24.72 -11.56 -27.80
C LEU A 221 -24.31 -11.80 -29.25
N VAL A 222 -23.70 -12.95 -29.55
CA VAL A 222 -23.34 -13.34 -30.92
C VAL A 222 -24.57 -13.39 -31.81
N LYS A 223 -25.67 -13.99 -31.34
CA LYS A 223 -26.94 -14.04 -32.10
C LYS A 223 -27.51 -12.64 -32.33
N SER A 224 -27.50 -11.77 -31.33
CA SER A 224 -28.00 -10.39 -31.44
C SER A 224 -27.18 -9.58 -32.46
N CYS A 225 -25.86 -9.71 -32.44
CA CYS A 225 -24.97 -9.03 -33.38
C CYS A 225 -25.11 -9.57 -34.82
N LEU A 226 -25.31 -10.88 -34.99
CA LEU A 226 -25.56 -11.48 -36.31
C LEU A 226 -26.94 -11.10 -36.88
N ALA A 227 -27.95 -10.93 -36.02
CA ALA A 227 -29.29 -10.53 -36.43
C ALA A 227 -29.36 -9.06 -36.88
N GLN A 228 -28.44 -8.22 -36.42
CA GLN A 228 -28.39 -6.78 -36.75
C GLN A 228 -26.96 -6.37 -37.15
N PRO A 229 -26.58 -6.56 -38.43
CA PRO A 229 -25.27 -6.16 -38.92
C PRO A 229 -25.01 -4.65 -38.78
N GLY A 230 -23.83 -4.25 -38.31
CA GLY A 230 -23.45 -2.85 -38.11
C GLY A 230 -23.89 -2.24 -36.78
N LEU A 231 -24.25 -3.07 -35.80
CA LEU A 231 -24.61 -2.63 -34.46
C LEU A 231 -23.43 -1.96 -33.77
N THR A 232 -23.63 -0.76 -33.24
CA THR A 232 -22.61 -0.09 -32.41
C THR A 232 -22.64 -0.61 -30.98
N THR A 233 -21.53 -0.48 -30.25
CA THR A 233 -21.46 -0.82 -28.81
C THR A 233 -22.58 -0.16 -28.01
N GLY A 234 -22.88 1.12 -28.28
CA GLY A 234 -23.94 1.85 -27.59
C GLY A 234 -25.34 1.28 -27.86
N GLN A 235 -25.64 0.91 -29.11
CA GLN A 235 -26.91 0.29 -29.48
C GLN A 235 -27.05 -1.11 -28.89
N LEU A 236 -25.96 -1.88 -28.85
CA LEU A 236 -25.93 -3.18 -28.19
C LEU A 236 -26.22 -3.05 -26.69
N LEU A 237 -25.55 -2.13 -25.98
CA LEU A 237 -25.80 -1.92 -24.56
C LEU A 237 -27.24 -1.48 -24.26
N GLU A 238 -27.84 -0.65 -25.14
CA GLU A 238 -29.22 -0.20 -24.97
C GLU A 238 -30.23 -1.36 -25.05
N GLN A 239 -29.98 -2.37 -25.89
CA GLN A 239 -30.85 -3.56 -25.98
C GLN A 239 -30.87 -4.38 -24.70
N TYR A 240 -29.78 -4.37 -23.94
CA TYR A 240 -29.67 -5.08 -22.67
C TYR A 240 -30.05 -4.21 -21.48
N ARG A 241 -30.47 -2.95 -21.67
CA ARG A 241 -30.89 -2.08 -20.58
C ARG A 241 -32.08 -2.70 -19.83
N GLY A 242 -31.97 -2.80 -18.50
CA GLY A 242 -33.00 -3.41 -17.65
C GLY A 242 -32.91 -4.93 -17.49
N THR A 243 -31.98 -5.60 -18.18
CA THR A 243 -31.64 -7.01 -17.91
C THR A 243 -30.72 -7.14 -16.69
N LYS A 244 -30.57 -8.36 -16.17
CA LYS A 244 -29.66 -8.62 -15.03
C LYS A 244 -28.19 -8.44 -15.44
N GLU A 245 -27.90 -8.51 -16.73
CA GLU A 245 -26.58 -8.52 -17.33
C GLU A 245 -26.10 -7.11 -17.71
N ALA A 246 -27.00 -6.11 -17.79
CA ALA A 246 -26.71 -4.76 -18.27
C ALA A 246 -25.49 -4.12 -17.57
N ALA A 247 -25.48 -4.14 -16.23
CA ALA A 247 -24.40 -3.57 -15.42
C ALA A 247 -23.06 -4.31 -15.60
N THR A 248 -23.08 -5.57 -16.04
CA THR A 248 -21.86 -6.32 -16.35
C THR A 248 -21.34 -5.97 -17.73
N LEU A 249 -22.22 -5.85 -18.73
CA LEU A 249 -21.85 -5.49 -20.11
C LEU A 249 -21.29 -4.06 -20.19
N GLU A 250 -21.88 -3.10 -19.48
CA GLU A 250 -21.36 -1.73 -19.38
C GLU A 250 -19.94 -1.68 -18.78
N LYS A 251 -19.67 -2.52 -17.77
CA LYS A 251 -18.32 -2.60 -17.19
C LYS A 251 -17.32 -3.24 -18.15
N LEU A 252 -17.73 -4.28 -18.87
CA LEU A 252 -16.87 -4.98 -19.84
C LEU A 252 -16.61 -4.12 -21.09
N SER A 253 -17.53 -3.24 -21.49
CA SER A 253 -17.32 -2.32 -22.61
C SER A 253 -16.24 -1.28 -22.31
N MET A 254 -15.97 -0.98 -21.04
CA MET A 254 -14.93 -0.04 -20.60
C MET A 254 -13.57 -0.71 -20.33
N TRP A 255 -13.45 -2.03 -20.50
CA TRP A 255 -12.18 -2.71 -20.28
C TRP A 255 -11.17 -2.38 -21.37
N THR A 256 -9.94 -2.05 -20.98
CA THR A 256 -8.78 -2.10 -21.87
C THR A 256 -8.35 -3.55 -22.00
N ILE A 257 -8.67 -4.16 -23.14
CA ILE A 257 -8.36 -5.55 -23.51
C ILE A 257 -7.16 -5.55 -24.45
#